data_AF-A0A923L6K6-F1
#
_entry.id   AF-A0A923L6K6-F1
#
_cell.length_a   1.000
_cell.length_b   1.000
_cell.length_c   1.000
_cell.angle_alpha   90.00
_cell.angle_beta   90.00
_cell.angle_gamma   90.00
#
_symmetry.space_group_name_H-M   'P 1'
#
loop_
_entity.id
_entity.type
_entity.pdbx_description
1 polymer ?
#
loop_
_entity_poly.entity_id
_entity_poly.type
_entity_poly.pdbx_seq_one_letter_code
_entity_poly.pdbx_strand_id
1 'polypeptide(L)'
;MINSAKIVRAISILCGALITIGVISFLYGFFGSGYAWLTGIGLGVVMGGVFIFIMGIFLVATEEVVEKNKQNHPHNKEEALS
;
A
#
# COMPACT_ATOMS: atom_id res chain seq x y z
N MET A 1 -6.19 -0.73 -22.90
CA MET A 1 -6.52 -1.53 -21.70
C MET A 1 -5.39 -1.33 -20.69
N ILE A 2 -5.58 -0.45 -19.72
CA ILE A 2 -4.58 -0.25 -18.66
C ILE A 2 -4.68 -1.48 -17.77
N ASN A 3 -3.62 -2.29 -17.74
CA ASN A 3 -3.61 -3.55 -17.03
C ASN A 3 -3.54 -3.27 -15.51
N SER A 4 -4.70 -3.18 -14.85
CA SER A 4 -4.82 -2.95 -13.40
C SER A 4 -3.94 -3.91 -12.58
N ALA A 5 -3.79 -5.16 -13.05
CA ALA A 5 -2.88 -6.15 -12.46
C ALA A 5 -1.40 -5.72 -12.42
N LYS A 6 -0.93 -4.89 -13.37
CA LYS A 6 0.44 -4.35 -13.35
C LYS A 6 0.59 -3.24 -12.30
N ILE A 7 -0.44 -2.43 -12.11
CA ILE A 7 -0.44 -1.33 -11.14
C ILE A 7 -0.42 -1.88 -9.71
N VAL A 8 -1.27 -2.85 -9.39
CA VAL A 8 -1.30 -3.49 -8.06
C VAL A 8 0.03 -4.20 -7.75
N ARG A 9 0.66 -4.83 -8.74
CA ARG A 9 1.97 -5.47 -8.58
C ARG A 9 3.09 -4.43 -8.37
N ALA A 10 3.05 -3.31 -9.09
CA ALA A 10 4.01 -2.22 -8.91
C ALA A 10 3.87 -1.56 -7.54
N ILE A 11 2.64 -1.35 -7.06
CA ILE A 11 2.36 -0.80 -5.73
C ILE A 11 2.83 -1.76 -4.64
N SER A 12 2.59 -3.07 -4.79
CA SER A 12 3.07 -4.07 -3.81
C SER A 12 4.60 -4.08 -3.69
N ILE A 13 5.32 -3.94 -4.82
CA ILE A 13 6.78 -3.85 -4.84
C ILE A 13 7.26 -2.55 -4.17
N LEU A 14 6.63 -1.42 -4.49
CA LEU A 14 6.97 -0.12 -3.91
C LEU A 14 6.73 -0.09 -2.39
N CYS A 15 5.62 -0.70 -1.95
CA CYS A 15 5.26 -0.83 -0.55
C CYS A 15 6.26 -1.71 0.22
N GLY A 16 6.67 -2.85 -0.37
CA GLY A 16 7.72 -3.71 0.19
C GLY A 16 9.07 -3.02 0.32
N ALA A 17 9.48 -2.24 -0.70
CA ALA A 17 10.73 -1.47 -0.66
C ALA A 17 10.70 -0.38 0.42
N LEU A 18 9.61 0.38 0.52
CA LEU A 18 9.44 1.43 1.55
C LEU A 18 9.49 0.87 2.98
N ILE A 19 8.80 -0.25 3.23
CA ILE A 19 8.83 -0.93 4.54
C ILE A 19 10.25 -1.40 4.86
N THR A 20 10.95 -2.00 3.90
CA THR A 20 12.31 -2.51 4.08
C THR A 20 13.28 -1.39 4.48
N ILE A 21 13.22 -0.24 3.77
CA ILE A 21 14.07 0.93 4.07
C ILE A 21 13.75 1.52 5.46
N GLY A 22 12.47 1.57 5.82
CA GLY A 22 12.02 2.05 7.14
C GLY A 22 12.51 1.18 8.29
N VAL A 23 12.44 -0.16 8.14
CA VAL A 23 12.94 -1.12 9.14
C VAL A 23 14.46 -1.02 9.28
N ILE A 24 15.21 -0.90 8.18
CA ILE A 24 16.68 -0.75 8.23
C ILE A 24 17.06 0.56 8.93
N SER A 25 16.39 1.67 8.61
CA SER A 25 16.62 2.96 9.27
C SER A 25 16.29 2.92 10.77
N PHE A 26 15.25 2.18 11.15
CA PHE A 26 14.89 1.96 12.55
C PHE A 26 15.94 1.14 13.29
N LEU A 27 16.40 0.02 12.72
CA LEU A 27 17.47 -0.79 13.31
C LEU A 27 18.77 0.00 13.45
N TYR A 28 19.12 0.81 12.45
CA TYR A 28 20.32 1.66 12.47
C TYR A 28 20.23 2.76 13.53
N GLY A 29 19.06 3.40 13.67
CA GLY A 29 18.80 4.39 14.72
C GLY A 29 18.74 3.79 16.13
N PHE A 30 18.31 2.54 16.27
CA PHE A 30 18.22 1.84 17.56
C PHE A 30 19.60 1.35 18.06
N PHE A 31 20.44 0.79 17.17
CA PHE A 31 21.79 0.33 17.53
C PHE A 31 22.81 1.48 17.59
N GLY A 32 22.58 2.57 16.85
CA GLY A 32 23.38 3.79 16.90
C GLY A 32 23.06 4.65 18.12
N SER A 33 23.11 4.07 19.32
CA SER A 33 22.85 4.75 20.59
C SER A 33 23.93 5.80 20.91
N GLY A 34 23.80 6.96 20.28
CA GLY A 34 24.68 8.13 20.47
C GLY A 34 24.10 9.42 19.89
N TYR A 35 23.11 9.33 19.00
CA TYR A 35 22.50 10.48 18.34
C TYR A 35 21.01 10.55 18.64
N ALA A 36 20.62 11.21 19.73
CA ALA A 36 19.22 11.39 20.14
C ALA A 36 18.32 11.92 18.98
N TRP A 37 18.89 12.77 18.12
CA TRP A 37 18.26 13.29 16.90
C TRP A 37 17.89 12.18 15.88
N LEU A 38 18.76 11.19 15.70
CA LEU A 38 18.56 10.09 14.75
C LEU A 38 17.42 9.17 15.17
N THR A 39 17.27 8.96 16.48
CA THR A 39 16.14 8.19 17.05
C THR A 39 14.79 8.83 16.74
N GLY A 40 14.69 10.17 16.83
CA GLY A 40 13.46 10.90 16.51
C GLY A 40 13.07 10.79 15.04
N ILE A 41 14.04 10.89 14.13
CA ILE A 41 13.83 10.67 12.70
C ILE A 41 13.39 9.21 12.44
N GLY A 42 14.06 8.24 13.07
CA GLY A 42 13.70 6.83 12.93
C GLY A 42 12.27 6.54 13.37
N LEU A 43 11.84 7.15 14.49
CA LEU A 43 10.48 6.99 15.01
C LEU A 43 9.42 7.61 14.09
N GLY A 44 9.73 8.78 13.51
CA GLY A 44 8.88 9.43 12.50
C GLY A 44 8.78 8.62 11.20
N VAL A 45 9.88 8.04 10.73
CA VAL A 45 9.91 7.20 9.53
C VAL A 45 9.14 5.89 9.73
N VAL A 46 9.24 5.26 10.91
CA VAL A 46 8.44 4.06 11.23
C VAL A 46 6.95 4.40 11.36
N MET A 47 6.59 5.44 12.11
CA MET A 47 5.18 5.84 12.27
C MET A 47 4.56 6.27 10.94
N GLY A 48 5.27 7.05 10.13
CA GLY A 48 4.81 7.42 8.79
C GLY A 48 4.74 6.22 7.84
N GLY A 49 5.74 5.33 7.88
CA GLY A 49 5.78 4.11 7.06
C GLY A 49 4.59 3.19 7.35
N VAL A 50 4.25 2.98 8.62
CA VAL A 50 3.07 2.20 9.01
C VAL A 50 1.78 2.86 8.52
N PHE A 51 1.69 4.19 8.59
CA PHE A 51 0.50 4.92 8.14
C PHE A 51 0.28 4.80 6.62
N ILE A 52 1.34 4.98 5.82
CA ILE A 52 1.30 4.82 4.37
C ILE A 52 1.01 3.37 3.99
N PHE A 53 1.54 2.41 4.74
CA PHE A 53 1.29 0.99 4.52
C PHE A 53 -0.18 0.61 4.70
N ILE A 54 -0.79 1.04 5.80
CA ILE A 54 -2.22 0.78 6.06
C ILE A 54 -3.09 1.45 4.99
N MET A 55 -2.78 2.70 4.61
CA MET A 55 -3.52 3.40 3.56
C MET A 55 -3.40 2.67 2.21
N GLY A 56 -2.20 2.22 1.85
CA GLY A 56 -1.96 1.45 0.64
C GLY A 56 -2.72 0.13 0.59
N ILE A 57 -2.75 -0.62 1.70
CA ILE A 57 -3.53 -1.87 1.81
C ILE A 57 -5.03 -1.60 1.63
N PHE A 58 -5.55 -0.54 2.27
CA PHE A 58 -6.97 -0.18 2.17
C PHE A 58 -7.38 0.16 0.73
N LEU A 59 -6.51 0.86 0.01
CA LEU A 59 -6.77 1.27 -1.37
C LEU A 59 -6.81 0.06 -2.32
N VAL A 60 -5.86 -0.87 -2.18
CA VAL A 60 -5.87 -2.14 -2.93
C VAL A 60 -7.10 -2.99 -2.60
N ALA A 61 -7.44 -3.12 -1.31
CA ALA A 61 -8.64 -3.85 -0.90
C ALA A 61 -9.93 -3.23 -1.47
N THR A 62 -9.99 -1.90 -1.51
CA THR A 62 -11.14 -1.18 -2.09
C THR A 62 -11.20 -1.34 -3.60
N GLU A 63 -10.06 -1.28 -4.32
CA GLU A 63 -10.01 -1.58 -5.76
C GLU A 63 -10.54 -2.98 -6.05
N GLU A 64 -10.16 -4.01 -5.28
CA GLU A 64 -10.69 -5.36 -5.50
C GLU A 64 -12.20 -5.47 -5.27
N VAL A 65 -12.73 -4.78 -4.25
CA VAL A 65 -14.18 -4.76 -3.98
C VAL A 65 -14.95 -3.98 -5.05
N VAL A 66 -14.41 -2.86 -5.52
CA VAL A 66 -15.01 -2.04 -6.59
C VAL A 66 -14.97 -2.78 -7.92
N GLU A 67 -13.86 -3.43 -8.27
CA GLU A 67 -13.72 -4.24 -9.49
C GLU A 67 -14.73 -5.40 -9.48
N LYS A 68 -14.89 -6.10 -8.34
CA LYS A 68 -15.92 -7.13 -8.17
C LYS A 68 -17.34 -6.59 -8.35
N ASN A 69 -17.67 -5.42 -7.78
CA ASN A 69 -19.00 -4.83 -7.96
C ASN A 69 -19.27 -4.43 -9.42
N LYS A 70 -18.24 -3.90 -10.12
CA LYS A 70 -18.35 -3.52 -11.53
C LYS A 70 -18.56 -4.73 -12.44
N GLN A 71 -17.96 -5.87 -12.11
CA GLN A 71 -18.08 -7.12 -12.86
C GLN A 71 -19.43 -7.84 -12.64
N ASN A 72 -20.14 -7.55 -11.55
CA ASN A 72 -21.49 -8.06 -11.30
C ASN A 72 -22.61 -7.22 -11.96
N HIS A 73 -22.30 -6.04 -12.51
CA HIS A 73 -23.28 -5.14 -13.15
C HIS A 73 -23.24 -5.02 -14.71
N PRO A 74 -22.64 -5.93 -15.51
CA PRO A 74 -22.86 -5.96 -16.95
C PRO A 74 -23.97 -6.94 -17.40
N HIS A 75 -24.44 -7.87 -16.56
CA HIS A 75 -25.36 -8.95 -16.99
C HIS A 75 -26.85 -8.72 -16.70
N ASN A 76 -27.32 -7.47 -16.57
CA ASN A 76 -28.75 -7.19 -16.40
C ASN A 76 -29.30 -6.14 -17.38
N LYS A 77 -28.69 -6.06 -18.58
CA LYS A 77 -29.14 -5.14 -19.63
C LYS A 77 -29.37 -5.80 -20.99
N GLU A 78 -29.26 -7.12 -21.07
CA GLU A 78 -29.62 -7.90 -22.27
C GLU A 78 -30.99 -8.58 -22.13
N GLU A 79 -31.59 -8.65 -20.94
CA GLU A 79 -32.93 -9.27 -20.71
C GLU A 79 -34.09 -8.26 -20.66
N ALA A 80 -33.83 -6.96 -20.80
CA ALA A 80 -34.87 -5.92 -20.83
C ALA A 80 -35.28 -5.49 -22.26
N LEU A 81 -34.80 -6.21 -23.28
CA LEU A 81 -35.10 -5.98 -24.69
C LEU A 81 -35.36 -7.32 -25.42
N SER A 82 -36.17 -8.18 -24.82
CA SER A 82 -36.78 -9.37 -25.43
C SER A 82 -38.16 -9.57 -24.81
#